data_AF-A0A2D7REI2-F1
#
_entry.id   AF-A0A2D7REI2-F1
#
_cell.length_a   1.000
_cell.length_b   1.000
_cell.length_c   1.000
_cell.angle_alpha   90.00
_cell.angle_beta   90.00
_cell.angle_gamma   90.00
#
_symmetry.space_group_name_H-M   'P 1'
#
loop_
_entity.id
_entity.type
_entity.pdbx_description
1 polymer ?
#
loop_
_entity_poly.entity_id
_entity_poly.type
_entity_poly.pdbx_seq_one_letter_code
_entity_poly.pdbx_strand_id
1 'polypeptide(L)'
;MWFFIHLVILYTYGLSTYFHLSLFLLYLLYTLIDCVKQCNEINLSSLGLFLIYLGMHVHPSIIDFSFVPWYVVCFYGMRDRYTFIFIGGIVVGTYLWHKPPIQILSHVLLIVGRMTKQKVVPPSHHCIIHLLMFLICYQTKGLNILLTFENIIGVISNLLFFYFEHFDNMDLFCFLSITVFHNPWVFLRGIIIQLLDLEWYLYFKNNHFLPVHNTYTFIIPIGVLLFCLIY
;
A
#
# COMPACT_ATOMS: atom_id res chain seq x y z
N MET A 1 11.71 0.61 -5.22
CA MET A 1 12.64 0.32 -4.08
C MET A 1 12.56 1.39 -3.00
N TRP A 2 12.73 2.67 -3.32
CA TRP A 2 12.66 3.75 -2.32
C TRP A 2 11.33 3.84 -1.58
N PHE A 3 10.21 3.56 -2.25
CA PHE A 3 8.91 3.45 -1.60
C PHE A 3 8.86 2.31 -0.57
N PHE A 4 9.49 1.16 -0.87
CA PHE A 4 9.63 0.05 0.07
C PHE A 4 10.43 0.46 1.30
N ILE A 5 11.61 1.05 1.09
CA ILE A 5 12.48 1.53 2.17
C ILE A 5 11.71 2.54 3.05
N HIS A 6 11.00 3.47 2.43
CA HIS A 6 10.17 4.43 3.15
C HIS A 6 9.13 3.72 4.03
N LEU A 7 8.39 2.75 3.49
CA LEU A 7 7.41 2.00 4.28
C LEU A 7 8.05 1.16 5.40
N VAL A 8 9.24 0.59 5.20
CA VAL A 8 10.03 -0.08 6.26
C VAL A 8 10.37 0.87 7.39
N ILE A 9 10.78 2.09 7.06
CA ILE A 9 11.06 3.13 8.05
C ILE A 9 9.78 3.49 8.82
N LEU A 10 8.66 3.68 8.12
CA LEU A 10 7.37 3.99 8.77
C LEU A 10 6.81 2.85 9.61
N TYR A 11 7.04 1.60 9.20
CA TYR A 11 6.71 0.42 10.00
C TYR A 11 7.54 0.35 11.28
N THR A 12 8.84 0.64 11.18
CA THR A 12 9.79 0.53 12.29
C THR A 12 9.58 1.64 13.32
N TYR A 13 9.38 2.87 12.86
CA TYR A 13 9.30 4.05 13.72
C TYR A 13 7.89 4.58 13.95
N GLY A 14 6.91 4.09 13.20
CA GLY A 14 5.52 4.52 13.24
C GLY A 14 5.25 5.84 12.51
N LEU A 15 3.97 6.10 12.28
CA LEU A 15 3.47 7.37 11.76
C LEU A 15 3.22 8.35 12.92
N SER A 16 3.98 9.43 12.97
CA SER A 16 3.83 10.50 13.96
C SER A 16 3.10 11.70 13.37
N THR A 17 2.40 12.44 14.24
CA THR A 17 1.72 13.70 13.88
C THR A 17 2.73 14.72 13.34
N TYR A 18 3.92 14.80 13.94
CA TYR A 18 4.99 15.70 13.52
C TYR A 18 5.52 15.37 12.12
N PHE A 19 5.77 14.09 11.82
CA PHE A 19 6.20 13.64 10.49
C PHE A 19 5.28 14.14 9.38
N HIS A 20 3.96 13.99 9.55
CA HIS A 20 2.98 14.45 8.56
C HIS A 20 2.91 15.98 8.49
N LEU A 21 3.00 16.69 9.63
CA LEU A 21 3.03 18.16 9.65
C LEU A 21 4.25 18.72 8.91
N SER A 22 5.45 18.18 9.16
CA SER A 22 6.67 18.61 8.49
C SER A 22 6.58 18.43 6.97
N LEU A 23 6.09 17.27 6.53
CA LEU A 23 5.93 17.01 5.10
C LEU A 23 4.85 17.87 4.47
N PHE A 24 3.72 18.10 5.15
CA PHE A 24 2.72 19.05 4.69
C PHE A 24 3.33 20.44 4.44
N LEU A 25 4.08 20.98 5.39
CA LEU A 25 4.71 22.29 5.25
C LEU A 25 5.75 22.32 4.12
N LEU A 26 6.56 21.27 3.99
CA LEU A 26 7.56 21.15 2.92
C LEU A 26 6.92 21.08 1.53
N TYR A 27 5.90 20.23 1.36
CA TYR A 27 5.19 20.12 0.09
C TYR A 27 4.36 21.36 -0.22
N LEU A 28 3.79 22.03 0.80
CA LEU A 28 3.13 23.32 0.62
C LEU A 28 4.12 24.35 0.06
N LEU A 29 5.29 24.50 0.68
CA LEU A 29 6.33 25.40 0.18
C LEU A 29 6.75 25.04 -1.24
N TYR A 30 6.98 23.76 -1.53
CA TYR A 30 7.33 23.29 -2.86
C TYR A 30 6.26 23.67 -3.90
N THR A 31 4.98 23.46 -3.58
CA THR A 31 3.86 23.76 -4.49
C THR A 31 3.66 25.26 -4.72
N LEU A 32 3.97 26.10 -3.73
CA LEU A 32 3.92 27.56 -3.89
C LEU A 32 5.03 28.08 -4.80
N ILE A 33 6.19 27.42 -4.79
CA ILE A 33 7.33 27.74 -5.66
C ILE A 33 7.05 27.24 -7.09
N ASP A 34 6.58 26.01 -7.24
CA ASP A 34 6.38 25.32 -8.52
C ASP A 34 4.95 25.53 -9.08
N CYS A 35 4.46 26.77 -9.02
CA CYS A 35 3.05 27.18 -9.20
C CYS A 35 2.46 26.94 -10.62
N VAL A 36 3.10 26.13 -11.46
CA VAL A 36 2.84 26.01 -12.89
C VAL A 36 2.50 24.56 -13.25
N LYS A 37 1.20 24.29 -13.48
CA LYS A 37 0.61 23.17 -14.29
C LYS A 37 0.01 21.89 -13.66
N GLN A 38 -0.21 21.72 -12.36
CA GLN A 38 -0.60 20.38 -11.85
C GLN A 38 -1.98 20.19 -11.17
N CYS A 39 -2.94 21.14 -11.29
CA CYS A 39 -4.20 21.03 -10.53
C CYS A 39 -5.38 20.28 -11.18
N ASN A 40 -5.34 19.91 -12.47
CA ASN A 40 -6.59 19.57 -13.18
C ASN A 40 -6.84 18.08 -13.48
N GLU A 41 -5.91 17.18 -13.17
CA GLU A 41 -6.13 15.74 -13.39
C GLU A 41 -6.41 15.03 -12.07
N ILE A 42 -7.54 14.31 -12.01
CA ILE A 42 -7.86 13.38 -10.93
C ILE A 42 -6.78 12.30 -10.93
N ASN A 43 -5.85 12.38 -9.98
CA ASN A 43 -4.82 11.36 -9.84
C ASN A 43 -5.28 10.29 -8.85
N LEU A 44 -5.86 9.19 -9.35
CA LEU A 44 -6.24 8.03 -8.52
C LEU A 44 -5.06 7.51 -7.67
N SER A 45 -3.82 7.68 -8.11
CA SER A 45 -2.65 7.23 -7.34
C SER A 45 -2.48 8.01 -6.03
N SER A 46 -2.98 9.24 -5.95
CA SER A 46 -3.01 10.01 -4.70
C SER A 46 -3.95 9.37 -3.66
N LEU A 47 -5.14 8.92 -4.08
CA LEU A 47 -6.05 8.16 -3.25
C LEU A 47 -5.40 6.84 -2.83
N GLY A 48 -4.72 6.16 -3.76
CA GLY A 48 -3.96 4.95 -3.47
C GLY A 48 -2.91 5.17 -2.36
N LEU A 49 -2.09 6.22 -2.48
CA LEU A 49 -1.09 6.58 -1.48
C LEU A 49 -1.72 6.97 -0.13
N PHE A 50 -2.84 7.69 -0.14
CA PHE A 50 -3.59 8.00 1.08
C PHE A 50 -4.09 6.73 1.77
N LEU A 51 -4.71 5.80 1.04
CA LEU A 51 -5.18 4.52 1.60
C LEU A 51 -4.03 3.71 2.19
N ILE A 52 -2.84 3.72 1.56
CA ILE A 52 -1.65 3.07 2.12
C ILE A 52 -1.26 3.69 3.46
N TYR A 53 -1.15 5.02 3.57
CA TYR A 53 -0.82 5.66 4.84
C TYR A 53 -1.90 5.43 5.90
N LEU A 54 -3.18 5.46 5.51
CA LEU A 54 -4.29 5.18 6.40
C LEU A 54 -4.23 3.74 6.91
N GLY A 55 -3.98 2.76 6.03
CA GLY A 55 -3.79 1.36 6.41
C GLY A 55 -2.62 1.19 7.37
N MET A 56 -1.47 1.81 7.09
CA MET A 56 -0.30 1.81 7.97
C MET A 56 -0.57 2.49 9.32
N HIS A 57 -1.44 3.50 9.36
CA HIS A 57 -1.85 4.16 10.59
C HIS A 57 -2.75 3.27 11.46
N VAL A 58 -3.69 2.56 10.83
CA VAL A 58 -4.62 1.64 11.50
C VAL A 58 -3.88 0.42 12.05
N HIS A 59 -3.07 -0.23 11.22
CA HIS A 59 -2.22 -1.35 11.62
C HIS A 59 -0.97 -1.40 10.73
N PRO A 60 0.22 -1.07 11.25
CA PRO A 60 1.43 -1.07 10.44
C PRO A 60 1.82 -2.49 10.09
N SER A 61 1.61 -2.89 8.82
CA SER A 61 1.98 -4.21 8.34
C SER A 61 2.46 -4.17 6.89
N ILE A 62 3.77 -4.23 6.69
CA ILE A 62 4.37 -4.29 5.35
C ILE A 62 4.08 -5.63 4.66
N ILE A 63 3.88 -6.66 5.48
CA ILE A 63 3.60 -8.02 5.06
C ILE A 63 2.37 -8.09 4.17
N ASP A 64 1.37 -7.24 4.43
CA ASP A 64 0.12 -7.24 3.68
C ASP A 64 0.36 -6.99 2.19
N PHE A 65 1.42 -6.27 1.81
CA PHE A 65 1.77 -6.05 0.41
C PHE A 65 2.22 -7.32 -0.34
N SER A 66 2.67 -8.36 0.36
CA SER A 66 3.05 -9.62 -0.28
C SER A 66 1.86 -10.35 -0.93
N PHE A 67 0.63 -10.00 -0.52
CA PHE A 67 -0.62 -10.59 -1.01
C PHE A 67 -1.19 -9.84 -2.23
N VAL A 68 -0.64 -8.68 -2.61
CA VAL A 68 -1.13 -7.88 -3.75
C VAL A 68 -1.23 -8.67 -5.07
N PRO A 69 -0.27 -9.55 -5.45
CA PRO A 69 -0.40 -10.33 -6.69
C PRO A 69 -1.69 -11.12 -6.76
N TRP A 70 -2.09 -11.74 -5.63
CA TRP A 70 -3.31 -12.54 -5.58
C TRP A 70 -4.55 -11.70 -5.83
N TYR A 71 -4.66 -10.53 -5.18
CA TYR A 71 -5.76 -9.60 -5.41
C TYR A 71 -5.78 -9.07 -6.84
N VAL A 72 -4.61 -8.76 -7.41
CA VAL A 72 -4.50 -8.32 -8.80
C VAL A 72 -5.04 -9.39 -9.76
N VAL A 73 -4.63 -10.65 -9.60
CA VAL A 73 -5.14 -11.74 -10.44
C VAL A 73 -6.65 -11.93 -10.26
N CYS A 74 -7.16 -11.83 -9.03
CA CYS A 74 -8.60 -11.98 -8.76
C CYS A 74 -9.44 -10.85 -9.38
N PHE A 75 -9.03 -9.59 -9.22
CA PHE A 75 -9.80 -8.43 -9.64
C PHE A 75 -9.69 -8.14 -11.14
N TYR A 76 -8.50 -8.33 -11.73
CA TYR A 76 -8.31 -8.12 -13.17
C TYR A 76 -8.62 -9.37 -14.00
N GLY A 77 -8.87 -10.51 -13.34
CA GLY A 77 -9.44 -11.71 -13.96
C GLY A 77 -8.50 -12.35 -14.98
N MET A 78 -7.23 -12.59 -14.62
CA MET A 78 -6.28 -13.23 -15.55
C MET A 78 -6.77 -14.63 -15.94
N ARG A 79 -6.79 -14.93 -17.25
CA ARG A 79 -7.25 -16.22 -17.79
C ARG A 79 -6.39 -17.37 -17.27
N ASP A 80 -7.03 -18.52 -17.05
CA ASP A 80 -6.39 -19.79 -16.67
C ASP A 80 -5.60 -19.78 -15.35
N ARG A 81 -5.86 -18.80 -14.47
CA ARG A 81 -5.23 -18.69 -13.14
C ARG A 81 -6.11 -19.22 -12.00
N TYR A 82 -7.15 -20.02 -12.29
CA TYR A 82 -8.08 -20.52 -11.28
C TYR A 82 -7.40 -21.29 -10.14
N THR A 83 -6.38 -22.10 -10.43
CA THR A 83 -5.60 -22.81 -9.41
C THR A 83 -4.87 -21.84 -8.48
N PHE A 84 -4.27 -20.78 -9.03
CA PHE A 84 -3.63 -19.74 -8.23
C PHE A 84 -4.65 -18.98 -7.37
N ILE A 85 -5.80 -18.63 -7.95
CA ILE A 85 -6.88 -17.94 -7.23
C ILE A 85 -7.36 -18.80 -6.05
N PHE A 86 -7.58 -20.09 -6.28
CA PHE A 86 -8.02 -21.02 -5.25
C PHE A 86 -6.99 -21.20 -4.13
N ILE A 87 -5.73 -21.54 -4.47
CA ILE A 87 -4.66 -21.74 -3.48
C ILE A 87 -4.41 -20.44 -2.72
N GLY A 88 -4.30 -19.31 -3.42
CA GLY A 88 -4.10 -18.02 -2.80
C GLY A 88 -5.28 -17.61 -1.91
N GLY A 89 -6.52 -18.00 -2.24
CA GLY A 89 -7.68 -17.78 -1.39
C GLY A 89 -7.60 -18.53 -0.06
N ILE A 90 -7.11 -19.77 -0.08
CA ILE A 90 -6.83 -20.54 1.15
C ILE A 90 -5.71 -19.85 1.96
N VAL A 91 -4.63 -19.44 1.30
CA VAL A 91 -3.48 -18.79 1.97
C VAL A 91 -3.86 -17.45 2.59
N VAL A 92 -4.57 -16.59 1.84
CA VAL A 92 -5.06 -15.29 2.32
C VAL A 92 -6.12 -15.48 3.40
N GLY A 93 -7.07 -16.39 3.19
CA GLY A 93 -8.11 -16.70 4.17
C GLY A 93 -7.52 -17.15 5.51
N THR A 94 -6.60 -18.12 5.49
CA THR A 94 -5.91 -18.57 6.72
C THR A 94 -5.02 -17.49 7.36
N TYR A 95 -4.56 -16.50 6.58
CA TYR A 95 -3.83 -15.35 7.10
C TYR A 95 -4.76 -14.34 7.79
N LEU A 96 -5.92 -14.05 7.20
CA LEU A 96 -6.88 -13.09 7.72
C LEU A 96 -7.76 -13.65 8.85
N TRP A 97 -8.03 -14.94 8.86
CA TRP A 97 -8.87 -15.62 9.86
C TRP A 97 -8.42 -15.38 11.31
N HIS A 98 -7.13 -15.17 11.53
CA HIS A 98 -6.59 -14.92 12.88
C HIS A 98 -6.47 -13.44 13.23
N LYS A 99 -6.94 -12.53 12.37
CA LYS A 99 -6.81 -11.09 12.55
C LYS A 99 -8.12 -10.47 13.03
N PRO A 100 -8.08 -9.51 13.97
CA PRO A 100 -9.27 -8.76 14.34
C PRO A 100 -9.76 -7.89 13.16
N PRO A 101 -11.05 -7.51 13.12
CA PRO A 101 -11.64 -6.76 12.00
C PRO A 101 -10.88 -5.49 11.60
N ILE A 102 -10.31 -4.78 12.58
CA ILE A 102 -9.53 -3.56 12.33
C ILE A 102 -8.24 -3.82 11.55
N GLN A 103 -7.59 -4.97 11.77
CA GLN A 103 -6.40 -5.39 11.02
C GLN A 103 -6.77 -5.89 9.62
N ILE A 104 -7.94 -6.53 9.47
CA ILE A 104 -8.48 -6.89 8.14
C ILE A 104 -8.77 -5.62 7.34
N LEU A 105 -9.36 -4.60 7.95
CA LEU A 105 -9.58 -3.31 7.30
C LEU A 105 -8.25 -2.69 6.85
N SER A 106 -7.23 -2.65 7.71
CA SER A 106 -5.90 -2.18 7.32
C SER A 106 -5.32 -2.96 6.15
N HIS A 107 -5.38 -4.30 6.18
CA HIS A 107 -4.94 -5.14 5.07
C HIS A 107 -5.61 -4.74 3.76
N VAL A 108 -6.94 -4.58 3.74
CA VAL A 108 -7.68 -4.15 2.54
C VAL A 108 -7.24 -2.76 2.08
N LEU A 109 -7.08 -1.80 2.99
CA LEU A 109 -6.61 -0.45 2.67
C LEU A 109 -5.22 -0.46 2.02
N LEU A 110 -4.29 -1.27 2.54
CA LEU A 110 -2.94 -1.42 2.01
C LEU A 110 -2.94 -2.04 0.61
N ILE A 111 -3.71 -3.12 0.42
CA ILE A 111 -3.84 -3.82 -0.86
C ILE A 111 -4.47 -2.91 -1.92
N VAL A 112 -5.66 -2.38 -1.64
CA VAL A 112 -6.40 -1.51 -2.57
C VAL A 112 -5.59 -0.25 -2.83
N GLY A 113 -4.98 0.32 -1.79
CA GLY A 113 -4.11 1.48 -1.93
C GLY A 113 -2.95 1.23 -2.87
N ARG A 114 -2.29 0.06 -2.74
CA ARG A 114 -1.17 -0.30 -3.62
C ARG A 114 -1.59 -0.57 -5.05
N MET A 115 -2.69 -1.28 -5.27
CA MET A 115 -3.23 -1.52 -6.62
C MET A 115 -3.65 -0.21 -7.32
N THR A 116 -4.12 0.77 -6.53
CA THR A 116 -4.57 2.08 -7.03
C THR A 116 -3.39 3.02 -7.31
N LYS A 117 -2.29 2.93 -6.54
CA LYS A 117 -1.08 3.75 -6.70
C LYS A 117 -0.23 3.31 -7.91
N GLN A 118 -0.67 3.66 -9.11
CA GLN A 118 -0.05 3.23 -10.37
C GLN A 118 0.93 4.24 -10.98
N LYS A 119 0.78 5.53 -10.66
CA LYS A 119 1.55 6.63 -11.23
C LYS A 119 2.22 7.45 -10.14
N VAL A 120 3.13 8.31 -10.57
CA VAL A 120 3.76 9.36 -9.74
C VAL A 120 2.66 10.28 -9.19
N VAL A 121 2.78 10.64 -7.92
CA VAL A 121 1.83 11.53 -7.24
C VAL A 121 2.40 12.95 -7.28
N PRO A 122 1.65 13.95 -7.77
CA PRO A 122 2.14 15.32 -7.84
C PRO A 122 2.32 15.91 -6.44
N PRO A 123 3.21 16.90 -6.26
CA PRO A 123 3.54 17.48 -4.97
C PRO A 123 2.32 18.10 -4.26
N SER A 124 1.39 18.67 -5.04
CA SER A 124 0.12 19.23 -4.53
C SER A 124 -0.74 18.17 -3.84
N HIS A 125 -0.75 16.96 -4.38
CA HIS A 125 -1.50 15.85 -3.78
C HIS A 125 -0.76 15.27 -2.59
N HIS A 126 0.58 15.20 -2.60
CA HIS A 126 1.36 14.88 -1.40
C HIS A 126 1.05 15.84 -0.25
N CYS A 127 0.99 17.15 -0.53
CA CYS A 127 0.59 18.17 0.45
C CYS A 127 -0.78 17.83 1.07
N ILE A 128 -1.80 17.57 0.25
CA ILE A 128 -3.16 17.22 0.71
C ILE A 128 -3.15 15.93 1.53
N ILE A 129 -2.47 14.87 1.06
CA ILE A 129 -2.39 13.58 1.74
C ILE A 129 -1.77 13.75 3.13
N HIS A 130 -0.64 14.45 3.23
CA HIS A 130 0.04 14.68 4.51
C HIS A 130 -0.77 15.59 5.43
N LEU A 131 -1.54 16.55 4.91
CA LEU A 131 -2.50 17.32 5.71
C LEU A 131 -3.60 16.43 6.29
N LEU A 132 -4.24 15.58 5.47
CA LEU A 132 -5.28 14.66 5.94
C LEU A 132 -4.74 13.68 6.98
N MET A 133 -3.57 13.10 6.72
CA MET A 133 -2.93 12.19 7.67
C MET A 133 -2.47 12.91 8.95
N PHE A 134 -2.06 14.18 8.87
CA PHE A 134 -1.80 15.01 10.05
C PHE A 134 -3.05 15.15 10.90
N LEU A 135 -4.19 15.52 10.30
CA LEU A 135 -5.46 15.67 11.03
C LEU A 135 -5.89 14.35 11.70
N ILE A 136 -5.78 13.22 10.99
CA ILE A 136 -6.10 11.89 11.51
C ILE A 136 -5.16 11.50 12.65
N CYS A 137 -3.84 11.68 12.47
CA CYS A 137 -2.86 11.38 13.52
C CYS A 137 -3.02 12.29 14.74
N TYR A 138 -3.31 13.57 14.52
CA TYR A 138 -3.57 14.52 15.59
C TYR A 138 -4.79 14.12 16.41
N GLN A 139 -5.90 13.72 15.77
CA GLN A 139 -7.11 13.31 16.48
C GLN A 139 -6.91 12.01 17.28
N THR A 140 -6.10 11.07 16.78
CA THR A 140 -5.91 9.75 17.40
C THR A 140 -4.77 9.69 18.42
N LYS A 141 -3.69 10.44 18.21
CA LYS A 141 -2.46 10.39 19.04
C LYS A 141 -2.13 11.71 19.72
N GLY A 142 -2.86 12.79 19.41
CA GLY A 142 -2.54 14.14 19.87
C GLY A 142 -1.33 14.76 19.16
N LEU A 143 -0.93 15.93 19.64
CA LEU A 143 0.26 16.63 19.19
C LEU A 143 1.43 16.27 20.09
N ASN A 144 2.34 15.46 19.58
CA ASN A 144 3.66 15.29 20.19
C ASN A 144 4.67 16.09 19.35
N ILE A 145 5.06 17.27 19.84
CA ILE A 145 5.94 18.22 19.12
C ILE A 145 7.42 17.85 19.28
N LEU A 146 7.75 16.78 20.02
CA LEU A 146 9.15 16.41 20.20
C LEU A 146 9.75 16.01 18.84
N LEU A 147 10.69 16.82 18.34
CA LEU A 147 11.50 16.47 17.19
C LEU A 147 12.42 15.33 17.60
N THR A 148 12.06 14.11 17.20
CA THR A 148 12.88 12.93 17.43
C THR A 148 13.71 12.61 16.18
N PHE A 149 14.79 11.86 16.37
CA PHE A 149 15.64 11.41 15.27
C PHE A 149 14.86 10.56 14.26
N GLU A 150 13.90 9.77 14.74
CA GLU A 150 13.01 8.95 13.92
C GLU A 150 12.13 9.80 13.00
N ASN A 151 11.63 10.95 13.48
CA ASN A 151 10.86 11.87 12.65
C ASN A 151 11.71 12.44 11.52
N ILE A 152 12.97 12.76 11.79
CA ILE A 152 13.91 13.27 10.78
C ILE A 152 14.18 12.20 9.71
N ILE A 153 14.46 10.96 10.12
CA ILE A 153 14.64 9.84 9.19
C ILE A 153 13.38 9.61 8.36
N GLY A 154 12.20 9.65 9.00
CA GLY A 154 10.91 9.55 8.33
C GLY A 154 10.78 10.59 7.22
N VAL A 155 10.98 11.88 7.54
CA VAL A 155 10.90 12.99 6.57
C VAL A 155 11.90 12.79 5.43
N ILE A 156 13.17 12.49 5.73
CA ILE A 156 14.21 12.26 4.70
C ILE A 156 13.81 11.10 3.79
N SER A 157 13.34 9.99 4.36
CA SER A 157 12.92 8.83 3.58
C SER A 157 11.73 9.12 2.66
N ASN A 158 10.79 9.97 3.09
CA ASN A 158 9.67 10.39 2.26
C ASN A 158 10.13 11.29 1.11
N LEU A 159 11.06 12.22 1.36
CA LEU A 159 11.64 13.06 0.31
C LEU A 159 12.42 12.24 -0.72
N LEU A 160 13.19 11.24 -0.27
CA LEU A 160 13.87 10.29 -1.17
C LEU A 160 12.86 9.47 -1.97
N PHE A 161 11.79 8.99 -1.33
CA PHE A 161 10.69 8.31 -2.03
C PHE A 161 10.08 9.22 -3.10
N PHE A 162 9.70 10.45 -2.76
CA PHE A 162 9.11 11.41 -3.67
C PHE A 162 10.02 11.69 -4.88
N TYR A 163 11.31 11.94 -4.64
CA TYR A 163 12.27 12.21 -5.72
C TYR A 163 12.49 11.01 -6.64
N PHE A 164 12.56 9.81 -6.08
CA PHE A 164 12.82 8.57 -6.83
C PHE A 164 11.55 7.75 -7.11
N GLU A 165 10.35 8.34 -7.04
CA GLU A 165 9.09 7.61 -7.14
C GLU A 165 8.95 6.89 -8.49
N HIS A 166 9.45 7.50 -9.56
CA HIS A 166 9.43 6.94 -10.91
C HIS A 166 10.24 5.65 -11.08
N PHE A 167 11.12 5.31 -10.13
CA PHE A 167 11.84 4.04 -10.09
C PHE A 167 11.13 2.96 -9.24
N ASP A 168 9.89 3.19 -8.81
CA ASP A 168 9.15 2.22 -8.03
C ASP A 168 8.59 1.09 -8.90
N ASN A 169 9.13 -0.12 -8.73
CA ASN A 169 8.65 -1.34 -9.36
C ASN A 169 7.81 -2.15 -8.37
N MET A 170 6.54 -2.37 -8.70
CA MET A 170 5.55 -3.02 -7.83
C MET A 170 5.89 -4.48 -7.52
N ASP A 171 6.39 -5.25 -8.49
CA ASP A 171 6.89 -6.61 -8.27
C ASP A 171 7.97 -6.64 -7.20
N LEU A 172 9.04 -5.87 -7.44
CA LEU A 172 10.18 -5.82 -6.57
C LEU A 172 9.77 -5.36 -5.18
N PHE A 173 8.84 -4.42 -5.08
CA PHE A 173 8.24 -3.99 -3.82
C PHE A 173 7.55 -5.15 -3.08
N CYS A 174 6.68 -5.91 -3.77
CA CYS A 174 5.97 -7.03 -3.15
C CYS A 174 6.94 -8.17 -2.79
N PHE A 175 7.92 -8.46 -3.62
CA PHE A 175 8.97 -9.43 -3.33
C PHE A 175 9.81 -9.01 -2.10
N LEU A 176 10.26 -7.76 -2.04
CA LEU A 176 11.00 -7.23 -0.89
C LEU A 176 10.17 -7.21 0.39
N SER A 177 8.84 -7.07 0.32
CA SER A 177 7.98 -7.18 1.51
C SER A 177 8.09 -8.52 2.21
N ILE A 178 8.49 -9.57 1.49
CA ILE A 178 8.74 -10.88 2.06
C ILE A 178 10.03 -10.89 2.91
N THR A 179 11.05 -10.11 2.54
CA THR A 179 12.32 -10.18 3.25
C THR A 179 12.27 -9.56 4.66
N VAL A 180 11.15 -8.93 5.04
CA VAL A 180 10.93 -8.32 6.36
C VAL A 180 10.26 -9.30 7.34
N PHE A 181 9.99 -10.54 6.93
CA PHE A 181 9.38 -11.54 7.81
C PHE A 181 10.33 -12.01 8.91
N HIS A 182 9.91 -11.82 10.16
CA HIS A 182 10.51 -12.50 11.32
C HIS A 182 9.83 -13.84 11.64
N ASN A 183 8.62 -14.09 11.12
CA ASN A 183 7.87 -15.32 11.35
C ASN A 183 7.92 -16.24 10.10
N PRO A 184 8.42 -17.48 10.24
CA PRO A 184 8.60 -18.40 9.11
C PRO A 184 7.27 -18.81 8.45
N TRP A 185 6.17 -18.86 9.20
CA TRP A 185 4.86 -19.21 8.65
C TRP A 185 4.30 -18.13 7.74
N VAL A 186 4.49 -16.86 8.12
CA VAL A 186 4.01 -15.74 7.30
C VAL A 186 4.90 -15.54 6.08
N PHE A 187 6.20 -15.78 6.24
CA PHE A 187 7.16 -15.89 5.13
C PHE A 187 6.76 -16.94 4.11
N LEU A 188 6.47 -18.16 4.56
CA LEU A 188 6.07 -19.26 3.68
C LEU A 188 4.81 -18.90 2.87
N ARG A 189 3.80 -18.32 3.52
CA ARG A 189 2.55 -17.90 2.86
C ARG A 189 2.79 -16.82 1.79
N GLY A 190 3.58 -15.79 2.11
CA GLY A 190 3.94 -14.73 1.16
C GLY A 190 4.74 -15.27 -0.04
N ILE A 191 5.70 -16.17 0.22
CA ILE A 191 6.49 -16.81 -0.84
C ILE A 191 5.63 -17.66 -1.76
N ILE A 192 4.72 -18.47 -1.22
CA ILE A 192 3.82 -19.29 -2.05
C ILE A 192 3.07 -18.41 -3.04
N ILE A 193 2.54 -17.26 -2.59
CA ILE A 193 1.79 -16.34 -3.46
C ILE A 193 2.68 -15.75 -4.55
N GLN A 194 3.91 -15.33 -4.24
CA GLN A 194 4.80 -14.76 -5.25
C GLN A 194 5.36 -15.81 -6.22
N LEU A 195 5.69 -17.02 -5.74
CA LEU A 195 6.25 -18.08 -6.58
C LEU A 195 5.25 -18.66 -7.56
N LEU A 196 3.96 -18.66 -7.21
CA LEU A 196 2.91 -19.19 -8.09
C LEU A 196 2.69 -18.31 -9.33
N ASP A 197 3.12 -17.06 -9.33
CA ASP A 197 3.07 -16.21 -10.52
C ASP A 197 4.15 -15.12 -10.54
N LEU A 198 5.38 -15.49 -10.90
CA LEU A 198 6.55 -14.58 -10.92
C LEU A 198 6.44 -13.40 -11.89
N GLU A 199 5.54 -13.46 -12.87
CA GLU A 199 5.36 -12.46 -13.92
C GLU A 199 4.07 -11.63 -13.75
N TRP A 200 3.40 -11.74 -12.59
CA TRP A 200 2.08 -11.16 -12.36
C TRP A 200 1.98 -9.66 -12.70
N TYR A 201 3.02 -8.86 -12.42
CA TYR A 201 2.99 -7.43 -12.72
C TYR A 201 3.31 -7.12 -14.17
N LEU A 202 4.08 -7.97 -14.88
CA LEU A 202 4.20 -7.83 -16.33
C LEU A 202 2.82 -8.01 -16.96
N TYR A 203 2.02 -8.96 -16.48
CA TYR A 203 0.62 -9.09 -16.92
C TYR A 203 -0.24 -7.91 -16.49
N PHE A 204 -0.07 -7.38 -15.28
CA PHE A 204 -0.79 -6.18 -14.82
C PHE A 204 -0.46 -4.93 -15.66
N LYS A 205 0.81 -4.75 -16.03
CA LYS A 205 1.29 -3.60 -16.81
C LYS A 205 0.91 -3.73 -18.30
N ASN A 206 0.90 -4.94 -18.83
CA ASN A 206 0.66 -5.22 -20.24
C ASN A 206 -0.80 -5.54 -20.57
N ASN A 207 -1.60 -6.04 -19.62
CA ASN A 207 -3.05 -6.08 -19.79
C ASN A 207 -3.58 -4.65 -19.63
N HIS A 208 -4.27 -4.15 -20.65
CA HIS A 208 -4.91 -2.84 -20.68
C HIS A 208 -6.07 -2.66 -19.68
N PHE A 209 -5.97 -3.21 -18.47
CA PHE A 209 -7.01 -3.18 -17.43
C PHE A 209 -8.39 -3.60 -17.92
N LEU A 210 -8.49 -4.32 -19.05
CA LEU A 210 -9.76 -4.77 -19.55
C LEU A 210 -10.16 -5.96 -18.69
N PRO A 211 -11.16 -5.82 -17.79
CA PRO A 211 -11.64 -6.95 -17.02
C PRO A 211 -12.02 -8.03 -18.03
N VAL A 212 -11.54 -9.25 -17.82
CA VAL A 212 -11.89 -10.34 -18.73
C VAL A 212 -13.41 -10.52 -18.65
N HIS A 213 -14.09 -10.22 -19.75
CA HIS A 213 -15.54 -10.31 -19.82
C HIS A 213 -16.01 -11.69 -19.35
N ASN A 214 -17.08 -11.72 -18.56
CA ASN A 214 -17.68 -12.91 -17.96
C ASN A 214 -16.80 -13.66 -16.94
N THR A 215 -15.78 -13.01 -16.37
CA THR A 215 -15.09 -13.54 -15.18
C THR A 215 -15.69 -12.97 -13.91
N TYR A 216 -16.01 -13.85 -12.96
CA TYR A 216 -16.57 -13.48 -11.65
C TYR A 216 -15.55 -13.74 -10.52
N THR A 217 -14.26 -13.77 -10.86
CA THR A 217 -13.17 -14.08 -9.92
C THR A 217 -13.05 -13.05 -8.81
N PHE A 218 -13.53 -11.81 -9.02
CA PHE A 218 -13.59 -10.77 -7.98
C PHE A 218 -14.50 -11.13 -6.79
N ILE A 219 -15.45 -12.06 -6.96
CA ILE A 219 -16.32 -12.53 -5.87
C ILE A 219 -15.52 -13.28 -4.81
N ILE A 220 -14.44 -13.96 -5.22
CA ILE A 220 -13.62 -14.79 -4.34
C ILE A 220 -12.94 -13.97 -3.22
N PRO A 221 -12.17 -12.90 -3.50
CA PRO A 221 -11.60 -12.08 -2.44
C PRO A 221 -12.66 -11.43 -1.56
N ILE A 222 -13.81 -11.03 -2.12
CA ILE A 222 -14.93 -10.49 -1.32
C ILE A 222 -15.47 -11.57 -0.37
N GLY A 223 -15.69 -12.78 -0.86
CA GLY A 223 -16.17 -13.91 -0.04
C GLY A 223 -15.19 -14.27 1.08
N VAL A 224 -13.89 -14.32 0.80
CA VAL A 224 -12.85 -14.55 1.82
C VAL A 224 -12.88 -13.47 2.88
N LEU A 225 -12.97 -12.19 2.50
CA LEU A 225 -13.03 -11.07 3.43
C LEU A 225 -14.29 -11.12 4.30
N LEU A 226 -15.46 -11.34 3.70
CA LEU A 226 -16.73 -11.43 4.44
C LEU A 226 -16.70 -12.60 5.43
N PHE A 227 -16.17 -13.75 5.02
CA PHE A 227 -16.04 -14.91 5.88
C PHE A 227 -15.17 -14.61 7.11
N CYS A 228 -13.99 -13.99 6.92
CA CYS A 228 -13.08 -13.64 8.03
C CYS A 228 -13.56 -12.45 8.88
N LEU A 229 -14.56 -11.67 8.43
CA LEU A 229 -15.16 -10.60 9.23
C LEU A 229 -16.29 -11.10 10.12
N ILE A 230 -16.93 -12.21 9.75
CA ILE A 230 -18.07 -12.80 10.47
C ILE A 230 -17.60 -13.80 11.53
N TYR A 231 -16.54 -14.55 11.24
CA TYR A 231 -15.98 -15.62 12.08
C TYR A 231 -14.55 -15.30 12.49
#